data_AF-A0A9W9FAP0-F1
#
_entry.id   AF-A0A9W9FAP0-F1
#
_cell.length_a   1.000
_cell.length_b   1.000
_cell.length_c   1.000
_cell.angle_alpha   90.00
_cell.angle_beta   90.00
_cell.angle_gamma   90.00
#
_symmetry.space_group_name_H-M   'P 1'
#
loop_
_entity.id
_entity.type
_entity.pdbx_description
1 polymer ?
#
loop_
_entity_poly.entity_id
_entity_poly.type
_entity_poly.pdbx_seq_one_letter_code
_entity_poly.pdbx_strand_id
1 'polypeptide(L)'
;MNAAGEWIAVPPRPGSIIVNVGMQLEAMTDGVCCAALHRVLTRPRDFVDDEGNSRGARFSFPFFDNMGLDVRREKPLNIPPHISALVTNGEASRNARIVVRRMFQRGCTGEGIFGTRVRLHQKVTEKWYPELLAEIQEMAEKPGSSSG
;
A
#
# COMPACT_ATOMS: atom_id res chain seq x y z
N MET A 1 4.20 6.53 6.79
CA MET A 1 4.69 6.17 8.14
C MET A 1 6.02 5.45 7.97
N ASN A 2 7.03 5.72 8.80
CA ASN A 2 8.31 5.01 8.71
C ASN A 2 8.24 3.65 9.42
N ALA A 3 9.33 2.89 9.38
CA ALA A 3 9.43 1.58 10.03
C ALA A 3 9.30 1.64 11.57
N ALA A 4 9.54 2.80 12.18
CA ALA A 4 9.34 3.02 13.62
C ALA A 4 7.89 3.38 13.99
N GLY A 5 6.96 3.39 13.02
CA GLY A 5 5.56 3.76 13.27
C GLY A 5 5.32 5.27 13.29
N GLU A 6 6.31 6.09 12.93
CA GLU A 6 6.20 7.54 12.98
C GLU A 6 5.60 8.09 11.68
N TRP A 7 4.67 9.04 11.83
CA TRP A 7 4.07 9.72 10.69
C TRP A 7 4.97 10.87 10.23
N ILE A 8 5.56 10.71 9.04
CA ILE A 8 6.36 11.76 8.40
C ILE A 8 5.42 12.71 7.63
N ALA A 9 5.50 14.01 7.93
CA ALA A 9 4.75 15.03 7.21
C ALA A 9 5.40 15.32 5.85
N VAL A 10 4.58 15.39 4.80
CA VAL A 10 5.02 15.77 3.44
C VAL A 10 4.25 17.03 3.05
N PRO A 11 4.78 18.23 3.36
CA PRO A 11 4.12 19.48 3.01
C PRO A 11 4.10 19.68 1.48
N PRO A 12 3.04 20.30 0.92
CA PRO A 12 3.02 20.65 -0.49
C PRO A 12 4.21 21.56 -0.83
N ARG A 13 4.97 21.23 -1.89
CA ARG A 13 6.01 22.10 -2.44
C ARG A 13 5.62 22.54 -3.84
N PRO A 14 5.66 23.85 -4.17
CA PRO A 14 5.39 24.32 -5.52
C PRO A 14 6.26 23.59 -6.57
N GLY A 15 5.65 23.23 -7.71
CA GLY A 15 6.35 22.52 -8.78
C GLY A 15 6.73 21.06 -8.49
N SER A 16 6.24 20.48 -7.38
CA SER A 16 6.50 19.09 -7.03
C SER A 16 5.24 18.22 -7.06
N ILE A 17 5.44 16.92 -7.24
CA ILE A 17 4.43 15.89 -7.04
C ILE A 17 4.89 14.90 -5.97
N ILE A 18 3.94 14.33 -5.25
CA ILE A 18 4.20 13.25 -4.30
C ILE A 18 3.86 11.94 -5.01
N VAL A 19 4.84 11.05 -5.13
CA VAL A 19 4.67 9.72 -5.72
C VAL A 19 4.78 8.69 -4.62
N ASN A 20 3.70 7.91 -4.44
CA ASN A 20 3.68 6.78 -3.52
C ASN A 20 3.75 5.47 -4.30
N VAL A 21 4.45 4.50 -3.75
CA VAL A 21 4.49 3.13 -4.28
C VAL A 21 3.42 2.29 -3.59
N GLY A 22 2.72 1.48 -4.39
CA GLY A 22 1.75 0.50 -3.92
C GLY A 22 2.34 -0.90 -3.75
N MET A 23 1.59 -1.77 -3.07
CA MET A 23 2.01 -3.15 -2.75
C MET A 23 2.33 -4.01 -3.98
N GLN A 24 1.75 -3.71 -5.15
CA GLN A 24 2.06 -4.42 -6.39
C GLN A 24 3.54 -4.26 -6.76
N LEU A 25 4.03 -3.02 -6.84
CA LEU A 25 5.43 -2.76 -7.19
C LEU A 25 6.38 -3.22 -6.07
N GLU A 26 5.97 -3.16 -4.81
CA GLU A 26 6.73 -3.75 -3.70
C GLU A 26 6.95 -5.25 -3.91
N ALA A 27 5.89 -6.00 -4.22
CA ALA A 27 5.98 -7.43 -4.50
C ALA A 27 6.86 -7.73 -5.71
N MET A 28 6.80 -6.90 -6.75
CA MET A 28 7.60 -7.08 -7.97
C MET A 28 9.06 -6.74 -7.77
N THR A 29 9.41 -5.87 -6.82
CA THR A 29 10.79 -5.42 -6.59
C THR A 29 11.46 -6.10 -5.40
N ASP A 30 10.82 -7.12 -4.84
CA ASP A 30 11.24 -7.78 -3.59
C ASP A 30 11.48 -6.78 -2.44
N GLY A 31 10.64 -5.75 -2.40
CA GLY A 31 10.68 -4.69 -1.40
C GLY A 31 11.78 -3.65 -1.55
N VAL A 32 12.48 -3.60 -2.68
CA VAL A 32 13.34 -2.44 -3.00
C VAL A 32 12.50 -1.16 -3.00
N CYS A 33 11.30 -1.21 -3.60
CA CYS A 33 10.31 -0.14 -3.49
C CYS A 33 9.26 -0.51 -2.42
N CYS A 34 9.36 0.06 -1.23
CA CYS A 34 8.44 -0.24 -0.13
C CYS A 34 7.11 0.53 -0.27
N ALA A 35 5.97 -0.16 -0.10
CA ALA A 35 4.68 0.52 -0.07
C ALA A 35 4.51 1.31 1.22
N ALA A 36 4.03 2.55 1.09
CA ALA A 36 3.87 3.44 2.23
C ALA A 36 2.42 3.48 2.73
N LEU A 37 2.24 3.28 4.04
CA LEU A 37 1.02 3.73 4.71
C LEU A 37 0.99 5.26 4.68
N HIS A 38 -0.06 5.79 4.07
CA HIS A 38 -0.28 7.21 3.87
C HIS A 38 -1.71 7.60 4.26
N ARG A 39 -1.87 8.87 4.65
CA ARG A 39 -3.17 9.47 4.94
C ARG A 39 -3.13 10.93 4.54
N VAL A 40 -4.24 11.46 4.06
CA VAL A 40 -4.41 12.90 3.87
C VAL A 40 -5.10 13.43 5.12
N LEU A 41 -4.50 14.46 5.73
CA LEU A 41 -5.12 15.19 6.82
C LEU A 41 -5.60 16.53 6.26
N THR A 42 -6.86 16.84 6.55
CA THR A 42 -7.48 18.11 6.19
C THR A 42 -7.86 18.81 7.49
N ARG A 43 -7.31 19.99 7.72
CA ARG A 43 -7.55 20.79 8.93
C ARG A 43 -8.15 22.14 8.52
N PRO A 44 -9.02 22.77 9.35
CA PRO A 44 -9.57 24.08 9.04
C PRO A 44 -8.51 25.14 8.71
N ARG A 45 -7.37 25.10 9.41
CA ARG A 45 -6.21 25.99 9.17
C ARG A 45 -5.65 25.91 7.74
N ASP A 46 -5.87 24.80 7.03
CA ASP A 46 -5.33 24.59 5.69
C ASP A 46 -6.10 25.41 4.63
N PHE A 47 -7.21 26.04 5.01
CA PHE A 47 -8.09 26.84 4.14
C PHE A 47 -8.04 28.34 4.47
N VAL A 48 -7.13 28.78 5.34
CA VAL A 48 -6.94 30.20 5.67
C VAL A 48 -5.47 30.61 5.50
N ASP A 49 -5.22 31.88 5.18
CA ASP A 49 -3.88 32.46 5.14
C ASP A 49 -3.41 32.92 6.53
N ASP A 50 -2.22 33.52 6.60
CA ASP A 50 -1.63 33.96 7.87
C ASP A 50 -2.39 35.14 8.52
N GLU A 51 -3.25 35.81 7.75
CA GLU A 51 -4.11 36.93 8.16
C GLU A 51 -5.54 36.46 8.50
N GLY A 52 -5.84 35.18 8.29
CA GLY A 52 -7.14 34.57 8.56
C GLY A 52 -8.15 34.64 7.40
N ASN A 53 -7.74 35.12 6.22
CA ASN A 53 -8.62 35.15 5.05
C ASN A 53 -8.73 33.77 4.40
N SER A 54 -9.87 33.48 3.79
CA SER A 54 -10.09 32.20 3.08
C SER A 54 -9.15 32.05 1.88
N ARG A 55 -8.46 30.91 1.80
CA ARG A 55 -7.67 30.50 0.62
C ARG A 55 -8.53 29.92 -0.51
N GLY A 56 -9.84 29.77 -0.30
CA GLY A 56 -10.75 29.14 -1.23
C GLY A 56 -10.70 27.60 -1.20
N ALA A 57 -11.29 26.97 -2.21
CA ALA A 57 -11.40 25.52 -2.28
C ALA A 57 -10.05 24.84 -2.60
N ARG A 58 -9.75 23.75 -1.88
CA ARG A 58 -8.64 22.85 -2.21
C ARG A 58 -9.15 21.64 -2.97
N PHE A 59 -8.64 21.45 -4.18
CA PHE A 59 -8.90 20.24 -4.97
C PHE A 59 -7.74 19.24 -4.80
N SER A 60 -8.07 17.95 -4.76
CA SER A 60 -7.08 16.88 -4.68
C SER A 60 -7.58 15.71 -5.51
N PHE A 61 -6.80 15.34 -6.52
CA PHE A 61 -7.13 14.30 -7.48
C PHE A 61 -6.18 13.12 -7.24
N PRO A 62 -6.67 11.97 -6.77
CA PRO A 62 -5.83 10.78 -6.69
C PRO A 62 -5.69 10.17 -8.09
N PHE A 63 -4.46 9.89 -8.49
CA PHE A 63 -4.15 9.13 -9.71
C PHE A 63 -3.50 7.81 -9.31
N PHE A 64 -3.94 6.71 -9.95
CA PHE A 64 -3.40 5.38 -9.70
C PHE A 64 -3.08 4.71 -11.03
N ASP A 65 -1.81 4.41 -11.25
CA ASP A 65 -1.36 3.53 -12.32
C ASP A 65 -1.11 2.14 -11.76
N ASN A 66 -1.84 1.14 -12.27
CA ASN A 66 -1.78 -0.23 -11.78
C ASN A 66 -1.26 -1.14 -12.89
N MET A 67 -0.66 -2.26 -12.49
CA MET A 67 -0.36 -3.31 -13.45
C MET A 67 -1.65 -3.93 -14.00
N GLY A 68 -1.57 -4.54 -15.17
CA GLY A 68 -2.67 -5.30 -15.76
C GLY A 68 -3.20 -6.37 -14.78
N LEU A 69 -4.51 -6.53 -14.71
CA LEU A 69 -5.17 -7.41 -13.72
C LEU A 69 -4.85 -8.89 -13.93
N ASP A 70 -4.54 -9.29 -15.16
CA ASP A 70 -4.21 -10.64 -15.58
C ASP A 70 -2.70 -10.95 -15.50
N VAL A 71 -1.86 -9.95 -15.18
CA VAL A 71 -0.42 -10.14 -15.08
C VAL A 71 -0.09 -11.14 -13.97
N ARG A 72 0.60 -12.21 -14.35
CA ARG A 72 1.13 -13.26 -13.47
C ARG A 72 2.65 -13.20 -13.44
N ARG A 73 3.23 -13.09 -12.23
CA ARG A 73 4.67 -13.08 -12.01
C ARG A 73 4.98 -13.84 -10.73
N GLU A 74 5.59 -15.01 -10.86
CA GLU A 74 5.99 -15.83 -9.72
C GLU A 74 7.29 -15.35 -9.07
N LYS A 75 8.16 -14.70 -9.85
CA LYS A 75 9.47 -14.20 -9.41
C LYS A 75 9.49 -12.67 -9.45
N PRO A 76 10.15 -12.01 -8.48
CA PRO A 76 10.44 -10.59 -8.57
C PRO A 76 11.25 -10.24 -9.82
N LEU A 77 11.22 -8.96 -10.17
CA LEU A 77 12.07 -8.35 -11.18
C LEU A 77 13.54 -8.45 -10.76
N ASN A 78 14.41 -8.59 -11.76
CA ASN A 78 15.84 -8.50 -11.54
C ASN A 78 16.23 -7.03 -11.33
N ILE A 79 16.49 -6.64 -10.09
CA ILE A 79 16.86 -5.25 -9.75
C ILE A 79 18.38 -5.07 -9.88
N PRO A 80 18.85 -4.07 -10.64
CA PRO A 80 20.29 -3.80 -10.78
C PRO A 80 20.98 -3.58 -9.42
N PRO A 81 22.20 -4.09 -9.21
CA PRO A 81 22.90 -4.00 -7.92
C PRO A 81 23.04 -2.58 -7.38
N HIS A 82 23.30 -1.60 -8.26
CA HIS A 82 23.45 -0.19 -7.85
C HIS A 82 22.15 0.42 -7.31
N ILE A 83 20.97 -0.10 -7.69
CA ILE A 83 19.68 0.31 -7.14
C ILE A 83 19.42 -0.40 -5.81
N SER A 84 19.68 -1.71 -5.76
CA SER A 84 19.53 -2.50 -4.53
C SER A 84 20.40 -1.96 -3.39
N ALA A 85 21.59 -1.43 -3.71
CA ALA A 85 22.50 -0.81 -2.74
C ALA A 85 21.94 0.48 -2.09
N LEU A 86 20.91 1.12 -2.66
CA LEU A 86 20.29 2.32 -2.10
C LEU A 86 19.31 2.01 -0.96
N VAL A 87 18.96 0.74 -0.75
CA VAL A 87 17.95 0.33 0.23
C VAL A 87 18.62 0.13 1.59
N THR A 88 18.27 0.98 2.57
CA THR A 88 18.87 0.97 3.93
C THR A 88 17.97 0.34 5.01
N ASN A 89 16.82 -0.23 4.62
CA ASN A 89 15.75 -0.62 5.56
C ASN A 89 15.99 -2.00 6.24
N GLY A 90 15.81 -2.06 7.57
CA GLY A 90 16.00 -3.25 8.43
C GLY A 90 14.86 -4.29 8.48
N GLU A 91 14.94 -5.25 9.43
CA GLU A 91 14.14 -6.50 9.51
C GLU A 91 12.61 -6.34 9.50
N ALA A 92 12.05 -5.28 10.09
CA ALA A 92 10.60 -5.04 10.06
C ALA A 92 10.06 -4.86 8.62
N SER A 93 10.91 -4.34 7.72
CA SER A 93 10.61 -4.27 6.28
C SER A 93 10.56 -5.67 5.65
N ARG A 94 11.28 -6.66 6.18
CA ARG A 94 11.38 -8.01 5.59
C ARG A 94 10.12 -8.86 5.79
N ASN A 95 9.46 -8.80 6.94
CA ASN A 95 8.25 -9.58 7.19
C ASN A 95 7.04 -9.05 6.42
N ALA A 96 6.91 -7.72 6.33
CA ALA A 96 5.89 -7.08 5.49
C ALA A 96 6.07 -7.46 4.01
N ARG A 97 7.32 -7.51 3.51
CA ARG A 97 7.64 -7.97 2.16
C ARG A 97 7.16 -9.39 1.90
N ILE A 98 7.30 -10.34 2.84
CA ILE A 98 6.87 -11.73 2.62
C ILE A 98 5.35 -11.82 2.44
N VAL A 99 4.59 -11.09 3.27
CA VAL A 99 3.12 -11.09 3.19
C VAL A 99 2.66 -10.47 1.86
N VAL A 100 3.19 -9.29 1.53
CA VAL A 100 2.89 -8.58 0.27
C VAL A 100 3.26 -9.45 -0.93
N ARG A 101 4.44 -10.06 -0.92
CA ARG A 101 4.91 -10.99 -1.95
C ARG A 101 3.93 -12.14 -2.19
N ARG A 102 3.48 -12.80 -1.11
CA ARG A 102 2.52 -13.93 -1.21
C ARG A 102 1.19 -13.52 -1.85
N MET A 103 0.75 -12.28 -1.67
CA MET A 103 -0.51 -11.78 -2.23
C MET A 103 -0.47 -11.65 -3.76
N PHE A 104 0.68 -11.29 -4.33
CA PHE A 104 0.78 -10.95 -5.77
C PHE A 104 1.57 -11.97 -6.60
N GLN A 105 2.26 -12.94 -5.98
CA GLN A 105 3.06 -13.96 -6.70
C GLN A 105 2.42 -15.36 -6.75
N ARG A 106 1.39 -15.64 -5.95
CA ARG A 106 0.65 -16.92 -6.00
C ARG A 106 -0.42 -16.99 -7.09
N GLY A 107 -0.64 -15.89 -7.79
CA GLY A 107 -1.81 -15.68 -8.63
C GLY A 107 -1.58 -14.58 -9.65
N CYS A 108 -2.67 -14.00 -10.18
CA CYS A 108 -2.56 -12.76 -10.96
C CYS A 108 -2.65 -11.52 -10.06
N THR A 109 -2.22 -10.39 -10.61
CA THR A 109 -2.25 -9.10 -9.92
C THR A 109 -3.67 -8.73 -9.46
N GLY A 110 -4.69 -9.04 -10.26
CA GLY A 110 -6.10 -8.81 -9.96
C GLY A 110 -6.59 -9.54 -8.71
N GLU A 111 -6.18 -10.80 -8.51
CA GLU A 111 -6.48 -11.58 -7.31
C GLU A 111 -5.86 -10.93 -6.06
N GLY A 112 -4.61 -10.45 -6.16
CA GLY A 112 -3.95 -9.72 -5.07
C GLY A 112 -4.62 -8.38 -4.72
N ILE A 113 -5.05 -7.63 -5.75
CA ILE A 113 -5.83 -6.39 -5.58
C ILE A 113 -7.17 -6.70 -4.91
N PHE A 114 -7.89 -7.70 -5.42
CA PHE A 114 -9.19 -8.09 -4.88
C PHE A 114 -9.07 -8.53 -3.42
N GLY A 115 -8.13 -9.43 -3.11
CA GLY A 115 -7.89 -9.87 -1.73
C GLY A 115 -7.54 -8.71 -0.79
N THR A 116 -6.80 -7.71 -1.27
CA THR A 116 -6.52 -6.49 -0.49
C THR A 116 -7.79 -5.69 -0.22
N ARG A 117 -8.65 -5.51 -1.23
CA ARG A 117 -9.92 -4.78 -1.08
C ARG A 117 -10.84 -5.47 -0.10
N VAL A 118 -10.93 -6.80 -0.19
CA VAL A 118 -11.72 -7.65 0.70
C VAL A 118 -11.30 -7.47 2.16
N ARG A 119 -9.99 -7.42 2.45
CA ARG A 119 -9.48 -7.20 3.81
C ARG A 119 -9.71 -5.77 4.33
N LEU A 120 -9.56 -4.75 3.48
CA LEU A 120 -9.58 -3.35 3.90
C LEU A 120 -10.99 -2.75 3.97
N HIS A 121 -11.93 -3.21 3.15
CA HIS A 121 -13.28 -2.64 3.01
C HIS A 121 -14.36 -3.57 3.55
N GLN A 122 -14.21 -4.01 4.80
CA GLN A 122 -15.03 -5.07 5.40
C GLN A 122 -16.55 -4.87 5.25
N LYS A 123 -17.06 -3.65 5.39
CA LYS A 123 -18.52 -3.37 5.19
C LYS A 123 -18.99 -3.62 3.74
N VAL A 124 -18.14 -3.30 2.77
CA VAL A 124 -18.43 -3.57 1.35
C VAL A 124 -18.35 -5.07 1.11
N THR A 125 -17.33 -5.72 1.68
CA THR A 125 -17.16 -7.17 1.58
C THR A 125 -18.32 -7.93 2.22
N GLU A 126 -18.74 -7.55 3.41
CA GLU A 126 -19.90 -8.14 4.11
C GLU A 126 -21.15 -8.08 3.23
N LYS A 127 -21.37 -6.95 2.55
CA LYS A 127 -22.53 -6.78 1.68
C LYS A 127 -22.51 -7.64 0.43
N TRP A 128 -21.35 -7.82 -0.21
CA TRP A 128 -21.25 -8.40 -1.56
C TRP A 128 -20.56 -9.77 -1.63
N TYR A 129 -19.74 -10.11 -0.63
CA TYR A 129 -18.95 -11.34 -0.52
C TYR A 129 -18.91 -11.84 0.95
N PRO A 130 -20.07 -12.07 1.59
CA PRO A 130 -20.13 -12.42 3.01
C PRO A 130 -19.40 -13.72 3.35
N GLU A 131 -19.49 -14.73 2.48
CA GLU A 131 -18.81 -16.03 2.66
C GLU A 131 -17.29 -15.86 2.70
N LEU A 132 -16.74 -15.08 1.77
CA LEU A 132 -15.31 -14.79 1.73
C LEU A 132 -14.82 -13.98 2.94
N LEU A 133 -15.68 -13.09 3.48
CA LEU A 133 -15.35 -12.37 4.72
C LEU A 133 -15.24 -13.34 5.91
N ALA A 134 -16.18 -14.29 6.01
CA ALA A 134 -16.18 -15.31 7.06
C ALA A 134 -14.93 -16.21 6.98
N GLU A 135 -14.55 -16.66 5.79
CA GLU A 135 -13.32 -17.44 5.57
C GLU A 135 -12.07 -16.69 6.05
N ILE A 136 -11.95 -15.40 5.70
CA ILE A 136 -10.80 -14.58 6.09
C ILE A 136 -10.75 -14.35 7.60
N GLN A 137 -11.90 -14.19 8.24
CA GLN A 137 -12.00 -14.05 9.70
C GLN A 137 -11.58 -15.35 10.39
N GLU A 138 -12.07 -16.51 9.91
CA GLU A 138 -11.70 -17.82 10.44
C GLU A 138 -10.19 -18.09 10.29
N MET A 139 -9.60 -17.75 9.14
CA MET A 139 -8.16 -17.85 8.90
C MET A 139 -7.33 -16.95 9.83
N ALA A 140 -7.86 -15.78 10.21
CA ALA A 140 -7.19 -14.86 11.14
C ALA A 140 -7.25 -15.37 12.59
N GLU A 141 -8.32 -16.08 12.97
CA GLU A 141 -8.53 -16.67 14.29
C GLU A 141 -7.71 -17.95 14.54
N LYS A 142 -7.25 -18.62 13.47
CA LYS A 142 -6.38 -19.81 13.53
C LYS A 142 -4.94 -19.48 13.13
N PRO A 143 -4.11 -18.86 13.97
CA PRO A 143 -2.71 -18.62 13.64
C PRO A 143 -1.92 -19.93 13.74
N GLY A 144 -1.77 -20.63 12.61
CA GLY A 144 -0.77 -21.68 12.44
C GLY A 144 -1.33 -23.07 12.11
N SER A 145 -1.53 -23.33 10.82
CA SER A 145 -1.27 -24.66 10.24
C SER A 145 -0.55 -24.48 8.90
N SER A 146 0.69 -23.99 8.95
CA SER A 146 1.63 -24.32 7.88
C SER A 146 1.97 -25.80 8.01
N SER A 147 1.24 -26.66 7.31
CA SER A 147 1.65 -28.04 7.08
C SER A 147 2.96 -28.04 6.28
N GLY A 148 3.93 -28.80 6.79
CA GLY A 148 5.20 -29.10 6.13
C GLY A 148 5.05 -30.02 4.93
#